data_AF-A0A7C4CQ76-F1
#
_entry.id   AF-A0A7C4CQ76-F1
#
_cell.length_a   1.000
_cell.length_b   1.000
_cell.length_c   1.000
_cell.angle_alpha   90.00
_cell.angle_beta   90.00
_cell.angle_gamma   90.00
#
_symmetry.space_group_name_H-M   'P 1'
#
loop_
_entity.id
_entity.type
_entity.pdbx_description
1 polymer ?
#
loop_
_entity_poly.entity_id
_entity_poly.type
_entity_poly.pdbx_seq_one_letter_code
_entity_poly.pdbx_strand_id
1 'polypeptide(L)'
;MPEEVKIKTSTLAVVLLLLIVIGIIAYQAFYAAPPTAPPKYKYTTGLTVKFKIFDAGKSQLVTSATVQFYPSGSNPFARTFTTKPITSASYDSTNGYWTAPLDAGSYVVLITGVSGAYPEKITVTVPGTNSEDLEVWLQPSQLNVYSRAALSDSSAILYWSGSAWLPDSRINITKADKWMVTYTLMVSEDSAPYGVIKAGRIYITKINGLTPTSASLDGSVVAVNEDTEAGDDGITGYFITFSEFSAGEIHRLDITFEETGTVTPATMTFTVFEYYECLRTTLRTWSPITEAITVSS
;
A
#
# COMPACT_ATOMS: atom_id res chain seq x y z
N MET A 1 -19.17 -4.22 -74.59
CA MET A 1 -20.15 -3.61 -73.66
C MET A 1 -19.65 -3.90 -72.25
N PRO A 2 -19.38 -2.90 -71.40
CA PRO A 2 -18.88 -3.14 -70.04
C PRO A 2 -20.00 -3.72 -69.17
N GLU A 3 -19.69 -4.77 -68.39
CA GLU A 3 -20.61 -5.32 -67.41
C GLU A 3 -20.94 -4.28 -66.33
N GLU A 4 -22.24 -4.03 -66.11
CA GLU A 4 -22.72 -3.22 -65.01
C GLU A 4 -22.39 -3.90 -63.68
N VAL A 5 -21.50 -3.30 -62.90
CA VAL A 5 -21.19 -3.74 -61.54
C VAL A 5 -22.42 -3.49 -60.65
N LYS A 6 -23.21 -4.53 -60.41
CA LYS A 6 -24.34 -4.49 -59.48
C LYS A 6 -23.83 -4.53 -58.03
N ILE A 7 -23.69 -3.35 -57.43
CA ILE A 7 -23.36 -3.23 -56.00
C ILE A 7 -24.60 -3.67 -55.19
N LYS A 8 -24.43 -4.70 -54.36
CA LYS A 8 -25.50 -5.21 -53.49
C LYS A 8 -25.83 -4.17 -52.41
N THR A 9 -27.11 -4.04 -52.06
CA THR A 9 -27.60 -3.10 -51.03
C THR A 9 -26.89 -3.26 -49.68
N SER A 10 -26.45 -4.48 -49.35
CA SER A 10 -25.64 -4.77 -48.16
C SER A 10 -24.24 -4.15 -48.21
N THR A 11 -23.61 -4.08 -49.38
CA THR A 11 -22.31 -3.42 -49.58
C THR A 11 -22.45 -1.90 -49.39
N LEU A 12 -23.54 -1.31 -49.87
CA LEU A 12 -23.82 0.11 -49.70
C LEU A 12 -24.03 0.48 -48.22
N ALA A 13 -24.78 -0.34 -47.48
CA ALA A 13 -25.02 -0.13 -46.05
C ALA A 13 -23.73 -0.20 -45.22
N VAL A 14 -22.82 -1.13 -45.54
CA VAL A 14 -21.52 -1.24 -44.87
C VAL A 14 -20.63 -0.03 -45.15
N VAL A 15 -20.59 0.46 -46.40
CA VAL A 15 -19.80 1.65 -46.76
C VAL A 15 -20.34 2.90 -46.05
N LEU A 16 -21.67 3.04 -45.97
CA LEU A 16 -22.29 4.16 -45.26
C LEU A 16 -21.97 4.14 -43.75
N LEU A 17 -22.05 2.97 -43.13
CA LEU A 17 -21.68 2.78 -41.72
C LEU A 17 -20.21 3.14 -41.48
N LEU A 18 -19.31 2.71 -42.36
CA LEU A 18 -17.88 3.04 -42.30
C LEU A 18 -17.63 4.55 -42.39
N LEU A 19 -18.33 5.25 -43.29
CA LEU A 19 -18.22 6.70 -43.41
C LEU A 19 -18.72 7.44 -42.16
N ILE A 20 -19.79 6.95 -41.53
CA ILE A 20 -20.31 7.51 -40.28
C ILE A 20 -19.29 7.32 -39.14
N VAL A 21 -18.73 6.11 -39.00
CA VAL A 21 -17.74 5.80 -37.95
C VAL A 21 -16.47 6.64 -38.14
N ILE A 22 -15.95 6.74 -39.37
CA ILE A 22 -14.78 7.59 -39.69
C ILE A 22 -15.12 9.06 -39.41
N GLY A 23 -16.33 9.51 -39.77
CA GLY A 23 -16.80 10.87 -39.49
C GLY A 23 -16.83 11.20 -38.00
N ILE A 24 -17.28 10.25 -37.15
CA ILE A 24 -17.29 10.43 -35.69
C ILE A 24 -15.86 10.48 -35.13
N ILE A 25 -14.97 9.59 -35.58
CA ILE A 25 -13.57 9.57 -35.14
C ILE A 25 -12.86 10.87 -35.56
N ALA A 26 -13.05 11.31 -36.80
CA ALA A 26 -12.49 12.57 -37.28
C ALA A 26 -13.06 13.76 -36.52
N TYR A 27 -14.37 13.79 -36.26
CA TYR A 27 -15.00 14.84 -35.45
C TYR A 27 -14.40 14.90 -34.04
N GLN A 28 -14.21 13.77 -33.36
CA GLN A 28 -13.57 13.77 -32.05
C GLN A 28 -12.09 14.17 -32.09
N ALA A 29 -11.35 13.82 -33.14
CA ALA A 29 -9.96 14.22 -33.30
C ALA A 29 -9.79 15.71 -33.62
N PHE A 30 -10.68 16.29 -34.43
CA PHE A 30 -10.62 17.71 -34.83
C PHE A 30 -11.30 18.67 -33.85
N TYR A 31 -12.29 18.19 -33.08
CA TYR A 31 -12.96 18.96 -32.02
C TYR A 31 -12.54 18.55 -30.61
N ALA A 32 -11.44 17.80 -30.48
CA ALA A 32 -10.75 17.72 -29.20
C ALA A 32 -10.44 19.15 -28.78
N ALA A 33 -11.08 19.60 -27.68
CA ALA A 33 -10.89 20.94 -27.17
C ALA A 33 -9.38 21.18 -27.06
N PRO A 34 -8.85 22.32 -27.56
CA PRO A 34 -7.44 22.62 -27.41
C PRO A 34 -7.10 22.48 -25.93
N PRO A 35 -5.96 21.85 -25.58
CA PRO A 35 -5.59 21.68 -24.19
C PRO A 35 -5.69 23.04 -23.51
N THR A 36 -6.62 23.15 -22.55
CA THR A 36 -6.88 24.39 -21.85
C THR A 36 -5.55 24.85 -21.29
N ALA A 37 -5.06 26.00 -21.77
CA ALA A 37 -3.81 26.55 -21.29
C ALA A 37 -3.90 26.63 -19.76
N PRO A 38 -2.84 26.22 -19.02
CA PRO A 38 -2.89 26.24 -17.57
C PRO A 38 -3.30 27.65 -17.11
N PRO A 39 -4.23 27.75 -16.14
CA PRO A 39 -4.74 29.04 -15.69
C PRO A 39 -3.58 29.94 -15.27
N LYS A 40 -3.50 31.12 -15.89
CA LYS A 40 -2.50 32.12 -15.53
C LYS A 40 -2.98 32.86 -14.28
N TYR A 41 -2.35 32.57 -13.15
CA TYR A 41 -2.65 33.21 -11.88
C TYR A 41 -1.87 34.51 -11.70
N LYS A 42 -2.50 35.49 -11.04
CA LYS A 42 -1.88 36.77 -10.66
C LYS A 42 -0.78 36.57 -9.62
N TYR A 43 -1.00 35.65 -8.68
CA TYR A 43 -0.10 35.36 -7.57
C TYR A 43 0.27 33.87 -7.54
N THR A 44 1.57 33.60 -7.46
CA THR A 44 2.14 32.25 -7.40
C THR A 44 3.15 32.07 -6.28
N THR A 45 3.36 33.09 -5.46
CA THR A 45 4.37 33.10 -4.39
C THR A 45 3.80 33.67 -3.12
N GLY A 46 4.32 33.25 -1.96
CA GLY A 46 3.89 33.75 -0.65
C GLY A 46 2.43 33.42 -0.34
N LEU A 47 1.96 32.25 -0.77
CA LEU A 47 0.57 31.84 -0.59
C LEU A 47 0.37 31.24 0.80
N THR A 48 -0.79 31.50 1.39
CA THR A 48 -1.29 30.78 2.57
C THR A 48 -2.14 29.62 2.10
N VAL A 49 -1.59 28.41 2.19
CA VAL A 49 -2.25 27.19 1.71
C VAL A 49 -3.10 26.58 2.81
N LYS A 50 -4.36 26.30 2.50
CA LYS A 50 -5.38 25.73 3.39
C LYS A 50 -5.70 24.30 3.01
N PHE A 51 -5.88 23.44 4.01
CA PHE A 51 -6.30 22.05 3.80
C PHE A 51 -6.87 21.44 5.08
N LYS A 52 -7.56 20.31 4.94
CA LYS A 52 -8.04 19.51 6.06
C LYS A 52 -7.33 18.17 6.10
N ILE A 53 -7.16 17.62 7.30
CA ILE A 53 -6.70 16.25 7.50
C ILE A 53 -7.82 15.48 8.18
N PHE A 54 -8.16 14.31 7.64
CA PHE A 54 -9.23 13.47 8.15
C PHE A 54 -8.70 12.07 8.48
N ASP A 55 -9.02 11.56 9.66
CA ASP A 55 -8.76 10.16 10.01
C ASP A 55 -9.91 9.33 9.46
N ALA A 56 -9.69 8.67 8.33
CA ALA A 56 -10.70 7.84 7.67
C ALA A 56 -11.13 6.68 8.58
N GLY A 57 -10.21 6.19 9.42
CA GLY A 57 -10.46 5.10 10.36
C GLY A 57 -11.42 5.46 11.49
N LYS A 58 -11.49 6.74 11.85
CA LYS A 58 -12.32 7.26 12.95
C LYS A 58 -13.43 8.20 12.49
N SER A 59 -13.45 8.56 11.21
CA SER A 59 -14.35 9.58 10.66
C SER A 59 -14.26 10.94 11.37
N GLN A 60 -13.03 11.40 11.67
CA GLN A 60 -12.79 12.62 12.45
C GLN A 60 -11.79 13.56 11.79
N LEU A 61 -12.00 14.87 11.99
CA LEU A 61 -11.00 15.87 11.62
C LEU A 61 -9.78 15.74 12.55
N VAL A 62 -8.60 15.63 11.97
CA VAL A 62 -7.35 15.61 12.70
C VAL A 62 -6.90 17.04 12.98
N THR A 63 -6.82 17.37 14.26
CA THR A 63 -6.42 18.69 14.78
C THR A 63 -5.05 18.69 15.45
N SER A 64 -4.47 17.50 15.65
CA SER A 64 -3.14 17.29 16.25
C SER A 64 -2.34 16.31 15.41
N ALA A 65 -1.31 16.82 14.75
CA ALA A 65 -0.38 16.08 13.91
C ALA A 65 0.91 16.89 13.71
N THR A 66 1.98 16.26 13.26
CA THR A 66 3.11 16.93 12.62
C THR A 66 2.94 16.84 11.11
N VAL A 67 2.83 18.00 10.44
CA VAL A 67 2.57 18.07 9.00
C VAL A 67 3.70 18.84 8.33
N GLN A 68 4.43 18.17 7.44
CA GLN A 68 5.65 18.69 6.84
C GLN A 68 5.58 18.62 5.32
N PHE A 69 6.02 19.68 4.64
CA PHE A 69 6.08 19.73 3.18
C PHE A 69 7.51 19.56 2.69
N TYR A 70 7.70 18.74 1.67
CA TYR A 70 8.97 18.44 1.03
C TYR A 70 8.93 18.79 -0.45
N PRO A 71 10.09 18.96 -1.11
CA PRO A 71 10.16 19.12 -2.56
C PRO A 71 9.48 17.96 -3.29
N SER A 72 8.87 18.24 -4.44
CA SER A 72 8.31 17.21 -5.33
C SER A 72 9.30 16.06 -5.57
N GLY A 73 8.81 14.83 -5.60
CA GLY A 73 9.61 13.62 -5.80
C GLY A 73 10.39 13.15 -4.56
N SER A 74 10.32 13.86 -3.44
CA SER A 74 10.92 13.39 -2.17
C SER A 74 10.24 12.11 -1.68
N ASN A 75 11.02 11.17 -1.14
CA ASN A 75 10.49 9.99 -0.47
C ASN A 75 10.81 10.01 1.04
N PRO A 76 10.04 10.74 1.87
CA PRO A 76 10.28 10.83 3.32
C PRO A 76 10.20 9.50 4.07
N PHE A 77 9.68 8.45 3.43
CA PHE A 77 9.59 7.09 3.94
C PHE A 77 10.84 6.24 3.67
N ALA A 78 11.77 6.69 2.82
CA ALA A 78 12.99 5.94 2.58
C ALA A 78 13.84 5.84 3.85
N ARG A 79 14.44 4.66 4.08
CA ARG A 79 15.22 4.34 5.29
C ARG A 79 16.31 5.37 5.59
N THR A 80 16.98 5.87 4.55
CA THR A 80 18.11 6.81 4.63
C THR A 80 17.72 8.25 4.28
N PHE A 81 16.43 8.60 4.35
CA PHE A 81 15.97 9.94 4.00
C PHE A 81 16.49 11.02 4.97
N THR A 82 17.18 12.02 4.43
CA THR A 82 17.81 13.11 5.21
C THR A 82 17.35 14.51 4.80
N THR A 83 16.57 14.64 3.73
CA THR A 83 16.10 15.95 3.25
C THR A 83 15.25 16.64 4.32
N LYS A 84 15.48 17.94 4.51
CA LYS A 84 14.71 18.75 5.46
C LYS A 84 13.39 19.22 4.82
N PRO A 85 12.32 19.39 5.62
CA PRO A 85 11.09 19.98 5.10
C PRO A 85 11.31 21.43 4.68
N ILE A 86 10.59 21.86 3.66
CA ILE A 86 10.51 23.26 3.19
C ILE A 86 9.79 24.10 4.25
N THR A 87 8.68 23.57 4.76
CA THR A 87 7.86 24.21 5.78
C THR A 87 7.07 23.17 6.57
N SER A 88 6.46 23.59 7.66
CA SER A 88 5.50 22.78 8.43
C SER A 88 4.16 23.51 8.50
N ALA A 89 3.06 22.76 8.49
CA ALA A 89 1.74 23.34 8.67
C ALA A 89 1.42 23.52 10.16
N SER A 90 0.54 24.47 10.44
CA SER A 90 -0.07 24.66 11.77
C SER A 90 -1.58 24.55 11.65
N TYR A 91 -2.23 24.01 12.69
CA TYR A 91 -3.68 23.93 12.74
C TYR A 91 -4.28 25.25 13.23
N ASP A 92 -5.16 25.85 12.43
CA ASP A 92 -5.98 27.00 12.81
C ASP A 92 -7.28 26.49 13.44
N SER A 93 -7.35 26.55 14.77
CA SER A 93 -8.51 26.12 15.55
C SER A 93 -9.72 27.04 15.42
N THR A 94 -9.53 28.28 14.95
CA THR A 94 -10.64 29.23 14.76
C THR A 94 -11.40 28.87 13.50
N ASN A 95 -10.69 28.58 12.41
CA ASN A 95 -11.30 28.30 11.11
C ASN A 95 -11.43 26.80 10.79
N GLY A 96 -10.81 25.92 11.59
CA GLY A 96 -10.96 24.48 11.47
C GLY A 96 -10.21 23.85 10.30
N TYR A 97 -9.02 24.37 9.95
CA TYR A 97 -8.17 23.84 8.89
C TYR A 97 -6.68 24.01 9.21
N TRP A 98 -5.83 23.30 8.49
CA TRP A 98 -4.38 23.47 8.53
C TRP A 98 -3.94 24.55 7.55
N THR A 99 -2.90 25.31 7.92
CA THR A 99 -2.30 26.35 7.09
C THR A 99 -0.79 26.15 6.96
N ALA A 100 -0.23 26.38 5.77
CA ALA A 100 1.21 26.42 5.55
C ALA A 100 1.60 27.53 4.54
N PRO A 101 2.73 28.23 4.74
CA PRO A 101 3.25 29.18 3.75
C PRO A 101 4.01 28.43 2.64
N LEU A 102 3.52 28.51 1.40
CA LEU A 102 4.11 27.85 0.24
C LEU A 102 3.94 28.71 -1.01
N ASP A 103 4.74 28.43 -2.03
CA ASP A 103 4.54 28.94 -3.38
C ASP A 103 3.67 27.96 -4.18
N ALA A 104 3.18 28.39 -5.34
CA ALA A 104 2.46 27.51 -6.26
C ALA A 104 3.42 26.45 -6.83
N GLY A 105 3.00 25.18 -6.85
CA GLY A 105 3.84 24.08 -7.27
C GLY A 105 3.38 22.72 -6.75
N SER A 106 4.17 21.68 -7.02
CA SER A 106 3.92 20.33 -6.50
C SER A 106 4.84 20.00 -5.34
N TYR A 107 4.30 19.32 -4.34
CA TYR A 107 4.97 19.00 -3.09
C TYR A 107 4.64 17.60 -2.62
N VAL A 108 5.45 17.09 -1.70
CA VAL A 108 5.15 15.87 -0.93
C VAL A 108 4.84 16.28 0.50
N VAL A 109 3.66 15.92 1.00
CA VAL A 109 3.25 16.12 2.40
C VAL A 109 3.54 14.85 3.18
N LEU A 110 4.22 14.99 4.31
CA LEU A 110 4.34 13.96 5.34
C LEU A 110 3.45 14.35 6.52
N ILE A 111 2.49 13.51 6.86
CA ILE A 111 1.65 13.63 8.06
C ILE A 111 2.09 12.54 9.04
N THR A 112 2.44 12.94 10.27
CA THR A 112 2.91 12.04 11.33
C THR A 112 2.33 12.45 12.68
N GLY A 113 2.53 11.62 13.72
CA GLY A 113 2.15 11.97 15.09
C GLY A 113 0.64 11.97 15.36
N VAL A 114 -0.17 11.45 14.43
CA VAL A 114 -1.59 11.17 14.68
C VAL A 114 -1.68 9.89 15.50
N SER A 115 -2.29 9.97 16.68
CA SER A 115 -2.34 8.85 17.63
C SER A 115 -3.09 7.65 17.05
N GLY A 116 -2.42 6.50 17.02
CA GLY A 116 -2.97 5.24 16.50
C GLY A 116 -3.13 5.19 14.98
N ALA A 117 -2.53 6.12 14.22
CA ALA A 117 -2.57 6.12 12.76
C ALA A 117 -1.18 5.94 12.14
N TYR A 118 -1.16 5.41 10.93
CA TYR A 118 0.06 5.35 10.15
C TYR A 118 0.50 6.76 9.71
N PRO A 119 1.81 6.99 9.54
CA PRO A 119 2.27 8.18 8.84
C PRO A 119 1.78 8.14 7.38
N GLU A 120 1.51 9.30 6.80
CA GLU A 120 1.04 9.37 5.41
C GLU A 120 1.94 10.26 4.58
N LYS A 121 2.27 9.77 3.38
CA LYS A 121 3.01 10.50 2.36
C LYS A 121 2.10 10.74 1.18
N ILE A 122 1.80 12.00 0.88
CA ILE A 122 0.82 12.37 -0.14
C ILE A 122 1.43 13.39 -1.10
N THR A 123 1.31 13.15 -2.40
CA THR A 123 1.64 14.15 -3.42
C THR A 123 0.50 15.15 -3.55
N VAL A 124 0.82 16.43 -3.48
CA VAL A 124 -0.15 17.52 -3.51
C VAL A 124 0.29 18.64 -4.45
N THR A 125 -0.65 19.46 -4.88
CA THR A 125 -0.41 20.64 -5.69
C THR A 125 -0.98 21.87 -5.01
N VAL A 126 -0.19 22.94 -4.99
CA VAL A 126 -0.60 24.28 -4.57
C VAL A 126 -0.91 25.07 -5.84
N PRO A 127 -2.18 25.42 -6.10
CA PRO A 127 -2.52 26.30 -7.22
C PRO A 127 -2.09 27.73 -6.92
N GLY A 128 -1.93 28.55 -7.97
CA GLY A 128 -1.86 30.00 -7.80
C GLY A 128 -3.22 30.61 -7.49
N THR A 129 -3.28 31.92 -7.27
CA THR A 129 -4.54 32.64 -7.02
C THR A 129 -4.61 33.98 -7.72
N ASN A 130 -5.83 34.44 -7.94
CA ASN A 130 -6.13 35.81 -8.37
C ASN A 130 -6.64 36.68 -7.22
N SER A 131 -6.85 36.10 -6.04
CA SER A 131 -7.28 36.83 -4.83
C SER A 131 -6.12 37.63 -4.23
N GLU A 132 -6.41 38.84 -3.79
CA GLU A 132 -5.47 39.70 -3.06
C GLU A 132 -5.09 39.12 -1.68
N ASP A 133 -5.92 38.26 -1.11
CA ASP A 133 -5.68 37.65 0.21
C ASP A 133 -4.56 36.59 0.18
N LEU A 134 -4.10 36.18 -1.01
CA LEU A 134 -3.07 35.16 -1.23
C LEU A 134 -3.40 33.78 -0.63
N GLU A 135 -4.69 33.51 -0.37
CA GLU A 135 -5.14 32.25 0.19
C GLU A 135 -5.56 31.27 -0.92
N VAL A 136 -5.18 30.01 -0.75
CA VAL A 136 -5.55 28.93 -1.67
C VAL A 136 -5.86 27.64 -0.93
N TRP A 137 -6.70 26.81 -1.51
CA TRP A 137 -6.88 25.44 -1.05
C TRP A 137 -5.88 24.52 -1.74
N LEU A 138 -5.28 23.62 -0.97
CA LEU A 138 -4.44 22.56 -1.49
C LEU A 138 -5.23 21.64 -2.43
N GLN A 139 -4.55 20.97 -3.35
CA GLN A 139 -5.12 19.94 -4.20
C GLN A 139 -4.41 18.60 -3.96
N PRO A 140 -5.09 17.57 -3.42
CA PRO A 140 -6.45 17.61 -2.87
C PRO A 140 -6.56 18.50 -1.61
N SER A 141 -7.75 19.06 -1.36
CA SER A 141 -8.01 19.97 -0.23
C SER A 141 -8.27 19.25 1.09
N GLN A 142 -8.54 17.95 1.01
CA GLN A 142 -8.63 17.03 2.13
C GLN A 142 -7.58 15.93 1.95
N LEU A 143 -6.76 15.75 2.98
CA LEU A 143 -5.78 14.68 3.10
C LEU A 143 -6.33 13.65 4.09
N ASN A 144 -6.13 12.37 3.82
CA ASN A 144 -6.60 11.30 4.71
C ASN A 144 -5.41 10.64 5.40
N VAL A 145 -5.61 10.28 6.67
CA VAL A 145 -4.78 9.34 7.42
C VAL A 145 -5.59 8.12 7.80
N TYR A 146 -4.92 6.99 7.95
CA TYR A 146 -5.57 5.72 8.27
C TYR A 146 -5.14 5.25 9.65
N SER A 147 -6.12 5.06 10.52
CA SER A 147 -5.91 4.39 11.80
C SER A 147 -5.38 2.98 11.56
N ARG A 148 -4.35 2.60 12.31
CA ARG A 148 -3.80 1.24 12.31
C ARG A 148 -4.72 0.35 13.15
N ALA A 149 -5.20 -0.75 12.58
CA ALA A 149 -5.94 -1.75 13.33
C ALA A 149 -5.03 -2.51 14.31
N ALA A 150 -5.62 -3.16 15.31
CA ALA A 150 -4.89 -4.11 16.13
C ALA A 150 -4.78 -5.44 15.38
N LEU A 151 -3.65 -6.13 15.52
CA LEU A 151 -3.38 -7.39 14.85
C LEU A 151 -2.93 -8.40 15.91
N SER A 152 -3.41 -9.63 15.81
CA SER A 152 -2.96 -10.76 16.60
C SER A 152 -2.72 -11.95 15.70
N ASP A 153 -1.84 -12.84 16.11
CA ASP A 153 -1.42 -13.99 15.33
C ASP A 153 -1.43 -15.30 16.12
N SER A 154 -1.44 -16.40 15.38
CA SER A 154 -1.32 -17.75 15.94
C SER A 154 -0.82 -18.72 14.86
N SER A 155 -0.27 -19.85 15.30
CA SER A 155 0.21 -20.90 14.41
C SER A 155 -0.37 -22.27 14.76
N ALA A 156 -0.58 -23.09 13.73
CA ALA A 156 -0.86 -24.51 13.86
C ALA A 156 0.08 -25.30 12.94
N ILE A 157 0.61 -26.42 13.44
CA ILE A 157 1.60 -27.22 12.72
C ILE A 157 0.99 -28.57 12.39
N LEU A 158 1.16 -28.98 11.13
CA LEU A 158 0.68 -30.24 10.59
C LEU A 158 1.85 -30.96 9.93
N TYR A 159 1.87 -32.29 10.00
CA TYR A 159 2.81 -33.13 9.25
C TYR A 159 2.06 -34.03 8.28
N TRP A 160 2.73 -34.36 7.18
CA TRP A 160 2.21 -35.30 6.19
C TRP A 160 2.51 -36.74 6.61
N SER A 161 1.47 -37.52 6.84
CA SER A 161 1.59 -38.95 7.22
C SER A 161 1.76 -39.90 6.02
N GLY A 162 1.80 -39.38 4.80
CA GLY A 162 1.71 -40.16 3.56
C GLY A 162 0.30 -40.20 2.95
N SER A 163 -0.74 -39.96 3.74
CA SER A 163 -2.14 -39.97 3.29
C SER A 163 -3.01 -38.83 3.82
N ALA A 164 -2.61 -38.21 4.94
CA ALA A 164 -3.34 -37.11 5.56
C ALA A 164 -2.40 -36.15 6.30
N TRP A 165 -2.85 -34.91 6.46
CA TRP A 165 -2.26 -33.92 7.36
C TRP A 165 -2.72 -34.17 8.79
N LEU A 166 -1.78 -34.33 9.71
CA LEU A 166 -2.04 -34.61 11.13
C LEU A 166 -1.37 -33.55 12.01
N PRO A 167 -1.99 -33.14 13.13
CA PRO A 167 -1.45 -32.08 13.98
C PRO A 167 -0.19 -32.49 14.72
N ASP A 168 0.68 -31.52 14.96
CA ASP A 168 1.82 -31.58 15.85
C ASP A 168 1.98 -30.25 16.58
N SER A 169 2.71 -30.26 17.69
CA SER A 169 3.06 -29.03 18.44
C SER A 169 4.34 -28.36 17.91
N ARG A 170 5.10 -29.04 17.04
CA ARG A 170 6.40 -28.56 16.52
C ARG A 170 6.69 -29.20 15.17
N ILE A 171 7.60 -28.61 14.39
CA ILE A 171 8.19 -29.28 13.23
C ILE A 171 9.19 -30.30 13.77
N ASN A 172 8.81 -31.58 13.74
CA ASN A 172 9.61 -32.69 14.22
C ASN A 172 10.29 -33.44 13.07
N ILE A 173 11.54 -33.08 12.78
CA ILE A 173 12.27 -33.60 11.61
C ILE A 173 12.53 -35.12 11.66
N THR A 174 12.40 -35.77 12.82
CA THR A 174 12.52 -37.25 12.89
C THR A 174 11.20 -37.97 12.59
N LYS A 175 10.09 -37.25 12.54
CA LYS A 175 8.73 -37.80 12.42
C LYS A 175 8.21 -37.77 10.98
N ALA A 176 8.55 -36.75 10.20
CA ALA A 176 8.11 -36.60 8.82
C ALA A 176 9.02 -35.63 8.06
N ASP A 177 9.09 -35.78 6.74
CA ASP A 177 9.90 -34.92 5.86
C ASP A 177 9.10 -33.74 5.28
N LYS A 178 7.77 -33.72 5.48
CA LYS A 178 6.85 -32.73 4.91
C LYS A 178 5.90 -32.19 5.95
N TRP A 179 5.87 -30.86 6.05
CA TRP A 179 5.19 -30.10 7.09
C TRP A 179 4.33 -29.00 6.47
N MET A 180 3.25 -28.64 7.15
CA MET A 180 2.46 -27.47 6.83
C MET A 180 2.31 -26.63 8.10
N VAL A 181 2.60 -25.34 7.99
CA VAL A 181 2.32 -24.36 9.02
C VAL A 181 1.16 -23.50 8.55
N THR A 182 0.08 -23.52 9.33
CA THR A 182 -1.04 -22.60 9.17
C THR A 182 -0.82 -21.44 10.12
N TYR A 183 -0.48 -20.27 9.57
CA TYR A 183 -0.33 -19.02 10.28
C TYR A 183 -1.61 -18.19 10.12
N THR A 184 -2.28 -17.87 11.22
CA THR A 184 -3.55 -17.15 11.22
C THR A 184 -3.36 -15.75 11.79
N LEU A 185 -3.84 -14.75 11.06
CA LEU A 185 -3.83 -13.34 11.42
C LEU A 185 -5.26 -12.88 11.65
N MET A 186 -5.51 -12.23 12.78
CA MET A 186 -6.81 -11.65 13.10
C MET A 186 -6.66 -10.15 13.30
N VAL A 187 -7.43 -9.38 12.52
CA VAL A 187 -7.43 -7.92 12.57
C VAL A 187 -8.61 -7.46 13.44
N SER A 188 -8.33 -6.87 14.60
CA SER A 188 -9.36 -6.43 15.55
C SER A 188 -9.98 -5.08 15.16
N GLU A 189 -11.29 -4.97 15.40
CA GLU A 189 -12.10 -3.76 15.21
C GLU A 189 -12.11 -2.84 16.45
N ASP A 190 -11.63 -3.31 17.60
CA ASP A 190 -11.98 -2.75 18.92
C ASP A 190 -11.53 -1.30 19.14
N SER A 191 -10.42 -0.89 18.52
CA SER A 191 -9.83 0.45 18.68
C SER A 191 -9.90 1.33 17.44
N ALA A 192 -10.25 0.74 16.29
CA ALA A 192 -10.35 1.42 15.00
C ALA A 192 -11.28 0.59 14.09
N PRO A 193 -12.61 0.81 14.13
CA PRO A 193 -13.56 -0.01 13.39
C PRO A 193 -13.42 0.10 11.86
N TYR A 194 -12.79 1.17 11.37
CA TYR A 194 -12.39 1.32 9.97
C TYR A 194 -10.86 1.39 9.83
N GLY A 195 -10.14 0.85 10.82
CA GLY A 195 -8.70 0.72 10.79
C GLY A 195 -8.26 -0.31 9.77
N VAL A 196 -6.98 -0.25 9.39
CA VAL A 196 -6.39 -1.18 8.44
C VAL A 196 -5.03 -1.65 8.92
N ILE A 197 -4.58 -2.80 8.39
CA ILE A 197 -3.17 -3.18 8.37
C ILE A 197 -2.66 -2.93 6.95
N LYS A 198 -1.77 -1.94 6.80
CA LYS A 198 -1.24 -1.57 5.48
C LYS A 198 -0.45 -2.72 4.88
N ALA A 199 -0.56 -2.86 3.56
CA ALA A 199 0.13 -3.88 2.76
C ALA A 199 1.62 -4.02 3.13
N GLY A 200 2.11 -5.25 3.11
CA GLY A 200 3.41 -5.56 3.68
C GLY A 200 3.98 -6.91 3.27
N ARG A 201 4.88 -7.42 4.11
CA ARG A 201 5.51 -8.73 3.98
C ARG A 201 5.32 -9.55 5.25
N ILE A 202 5.08 -10.84 5.12
CA ILE A 202 5.19 -11.83 6.19
C ILE A 202 6.52 -12.53 6.00
N TYR A 203 7.47 -12.26 6.89
CA TYR A 203 8.80 -12.87 6.89
C TYR A 203 8.80 -14.19 7.65
N ILE A 204 9.56 -15.13 7.13
CA ILE A 204 9.76 -16.46 7.70
C ILE A 204 11.27 -16.66 7.86
N THR A 205 11.71 -16.94 9.09
CA THR A 205 13.13 -17.22 9.33
C THR A 205 13.56 -18.45 8.53
N LYS A 206 14.66 -18.32 7.79
CA LYS A 206 15.25 -19.41 7.02
C LYS A 206 15.89 -20.43 7.97
N ILE A 207 15.46 -21.68 7.88
CA ILE A 207 16.05 -22.81 8.60
C ILE A 207 16.82 -23.68 7.59
N ASN A 208 18.10 -23.94 7.86
CA ASN A 208 18.91 -24.76 6.96
C ASN A 208 18.32 -26.17 6.85
N GLY A 209 18.25 -26.72 5.64
CA GLY A 209 17.68 -28.04 5.37
C GLY A 209 16.15 -28.09 5.27
N LEU A 210 15.43 -27.00 5.56
CA LEU A 210 13.97 -26.95 5.51
C LEU A 210 13.52 -25.82 4.57
N THR A 211 12.90 -26.18 3.45
CA THR A 211 12.58 -25.23 2.37
C THR A 211 11.06 -25.10 2.20
N PRO A 212 10.49 -23.88 2.14
CA PRO A 212 9.09 -23.70 1.76
C PRO A 212 8.89 -24.05 0.28
N THR A 213 7.97 -24.95 -0.02
CA THR A 213 7.71 -25.45 -1.39
C THR A 213 6.43 -24.89 -2.00
N SER A 214 5.48 -24.46 -1.17
CA SER A 214 4.25 -23.80 -1.61
C SER A 214 3.64 -22.98 -0.49
N ALA A 215 2.88 -21.96 -0.86
CA ALA A 215 2.11 -21.17 0.08
C ALA A 215 0.76 -20.73 -0.53
N SER A 216 -0.25 -20.60 0.31
CA SER A 216 -1.52 -19.96 -0.02
C SER A 216 -1.93 -18.96 1.06
N LEU A 217 -2.36 -17.78 0.63
CA LEU A 217 -2.95 -16.76 1.49
C LEU A 217 -4.44 -16.68 1.15
N ASP A 218 -5.30 -16.91 2.14
CA ASP A 218 -6.76 -16.91 2.01
C ASP A 218 -7.24 -17.85 0.88
N GLY A 219 -6.57 -19.00 0.76
CA GLY A 219 -6.84 -20.03 -0.24
C GLY A 219 -6.29 -19.72 -1.64
N SER A 220 -5.72 -18.54 -1.87
CA SER A 220 -5.07 -18.18 -3.14
C SER A 220 -3.58 -18.53 -3.10
N VAL A 221 -3.08 -19.19 -4.14
CA VAL A 221 -1.64 -19.51 -4.24
C VAL A 221 -0.83 -18.22 -4.33
N VAL A 222 0.21 -18.13 -3.50
CA VAL A 222 1.12 -16.97 -3.43
C VAL A 222 2.56 -17.42 -3.60
N ALA A 223 3.40 -16.53 -4.15
CA ALA A 223 4.82 -16.79 -4.29
C ALA A 223 5.53 -16.67 -2.94
N VAL A 224 6.42 -17.62 -2.65
CA VAL A 224 7.40 -17.52 -1.57
C VAL A 224 8.70 -17.01 -2.19
N ASN A 225 9.11 -15.81 -1.77
CA ASN A 225 10.33 -15.20 -2.24
C ASN A 225 11.42 -15.34 -1.17
N GLU A 226 12.67 -15.21 -1.56
CA GLU A 226 13.80 -15.16 -0.63
C GLU A 226 14.40 -13.75 -0.63
N ASP A 227 14.56 -13.18 0.56
CA ASP A 227 15.30 -11.95 0.80
C ASP A 227 16.63 -12.28 1.48
N THR A 228 17.72 -12.05 0.75
CA THR A 228 19.08 -12.31 1.23
C THR A 228 19.76 -11.06 1.77
N GLU A 229 19.16 -9.88 1.65
CA GLU A 229 19.79 -8.60 1.98
C GLU A 229 18.92 -7.72 2.89
N ALA A 230 19.38 -7.50 4.13
CA ALA A 230 18.73 -6.61 5.10
C ALA A 230 18.84 -5.10 4.78
N GLY A 231 19.23 -4.74 3.55
CA GLY A 231 19.51 -3.36 3.14
C GLY A 231 18.26 -2.46 3.16
N ASP A 232 17.13 -3.02 2.75
CA ASP A 232 15.89 -2.28 2.59
C ASP A 232 15.16 -2.08 3.92
N ASP A 233 14.78 -3.17 4.57
CA ASP A 233 13.90 -3.14 5.74
C ASP A 233 14.55 -3.71 7.02
N GLY A 234 15.77 -4.22 6.91
CA GLY A 234 16.52 -4.79 8.02
C GLY A 234 16.23 -6.27 8.32
N ILE A 235 15.47 -6.97 7.48
CA ILE A 235 15.07 -8.37 7.69
C ILE A 235 15.56 -9.24 6.51
N THR A 236 15.90 -10.49 6.79
CA THR A 236 16.21 -11.51 5.77
C THR A 236 15.41 -12.78 6.04
N GLY A 237 15.31 -13.65 5.04
CA GLY A 237 14.60 -14.92 5.12
C GLY A 237 13.67 -15.14 3.94
N TYR A 238 12.69 -16.02 4.09
CA TYR A 238 11.63 -16.13 3.10
C TYR A 238 10.57 -15.07 3.38
N PHE A 239 9.88 -14.61 2.35
CA PHE A 239 8.75 -13.70 2.54
C PHE A 239 7.63 -13.92 1.56
N ILE A 240 6.44 -13.54 2.03
CA ILE A 240 5.20 -13.51 1.25
C ILE A 240 4.64 -12.10 1.36
N THR A 241 4.29 -11.50 0.23
CA THR A 241 3.64 -10.19 0.18
C THR A 241 2.16 -10.31 0.45
N PHE A 242 1.57 -9.36 1.17
CA PHE A 242 0.12 -9.28 1.37
C PHE A 242 -0.41 -7.87 1.05
N SER A 243 -1.67 -7.79 0.61
CA SER A 243 -2.40 -6.54 0.38
C SER A 243 -2.89 -5.92 1.69
N GLU A 244 -3.46 -4.72 1.66
CA GLU A 244 -4.08 -4.14 2.87
C GLU A 244 -5.16 -5.09 3.45
N PHE A 245 -5.19 -5.22 4.77
CA PHE A 245 -6.21 -5.96 5.51
C PHE A 245 -7.13 -4.98 6.25
N SER A 246 -8.43 -5.25 6.22
CA SER A 246 -9.43 -4.44 6.90
C SER A 246 -9.64 -4.93 8.33
N ALA A 247 -10.04 -4.01 9.22
CA ALA A 247 -10.53 -4.39 10.54
C ALA A 247 -11.68 -5.40 10.44
N GLY A 248 -11.66 -6.41 11.32
CA GLY A 248 -12.65 -7.49 11.36
C GLY A 248 -12.29 -8.72 10.52
N GLU A 249 -11.28 -8.61 9.66
CA GLU A 249 -10.87 -9.72 8.79
C GLU A 249 -10.00 -10.75 9.52
N ILE A 250 -10.12 -12.01 9.09
CA ILE A 250 -9.24 -13.11 9.47
C ILE A 250 -8.54 -13.57 8.20
N HIS A 251 -7.21 -13.55 8.24
CA HIS A 251 -6.37 -14.02 7.14
C HIS A 251 -5.64 -15.28 7.53
N ARG A 252 -5.57 -16.23 6.60
CA ARG A 252 -4.93 -17.53 6.81
C ARG A 252 -3.85 -17.76 5.76
N LEU A 253 -2.63 -17.94 6.24
CA LEU A 253 -1.47 -18.30 5.46
C LEU A 253 -1.10 -19.76 5.72
N ASP A 254 -1.27 -20.63 4.72
CA ASP A 254 -0.81 -22.01 4.76
C ASP A 254 0.51 -22.13 3.98
N ILE A 255 1.58 -22.58 4.64
CA ILE A 255 2.89 -22.78 4.01
C ILE A 255 3.32 -24.22 4.18
N THR A 256 3.67 -24.87 3.08
CA THR A 256 4.24 -26.21 3.09
C THR A 256 5.76 -26.12 3.07
N PHE A 257 6.40 -26.87 3.97
CA PHE A 257 7.84 -27.04 4.05
C PHE A 257 8.22 -28.49 3.78
N GLU A 258 9.32 -28.69 3.06
CA GLU A 258 9.91 -30.01 2.85
C GLU A 258 11.38 -30.02 3.29
N GLU A 259 11.79 -31.15 3.85
CA GLU A 259 13.18 -31.42 4.18
C GLU A 259 13.98 -31.61 2.88
N THR A 260 14.94 -30.73 2.64
CA THR A 260 15.80 -30.72 1.45
C THR A 260 17.25 -31.07 1.78
N GLY A 261 17.55 -31.37 3.05
CA GLY A 261 18.88 -31.70 3.55
C GLY A 261 18.87 -31.76 5.07
N THR A 262 20.05 -31.88 5.69
CA THR A 262 20.15 -31.95 7.16
C THR A 262 19.57 -30.70 7.83
N VAL A 263 18.47 -30.89 8.57
CA VAL A 263 17.83 -29.81 9.31
C VAL A 263 18.51 -29.58 10.66
N THR A 264 18.89 -28.34 10.94
CA THR A 264 19.40 -27.94 12.25
C THR A 264 18.25 -27.48 13.15
N PRO A 265 18.07 -28.05 14.37
CA PRO A 265 17.09 -27.56 15.33
C PRO A 265 17.26 -26.06 15.61
N ALA A 266 16.15 -25.33 15.56
CA ALA A 266 16.13 -23.87 15.66
C ALA A 266 14.70 -23.36 15.92
N THR A 267 14.59 -22.07 16.19
CA THR A 267 13.30 -21.37 16.22
C THR A 267 13.03 -20.78 14.85
N MET A 268 11.90 -21.14 14.25
CA MET A 268 11.38 -20.46 13.06
C MET A 268 10.40 -19.39 13.53
N THR A 269 10.54 -18.16 13.01
CA THR A 269 9.62 -17.07 13.32
C THR A 269 8.85 -16.65 12.09
N PHE A 270 7.60 -16.24 12.30
CA PHE A 270 6.73 -15.58 11.34
C PHE A 270 6.57 -14.14 11.79
N THR A 271 7.03 -13.18 11.00
CA THR A 271 7.02 -11.76 11.37
C THR A 271 6.23 -10.96 10.35
N VAL A 272 5.14 -10.31 10.80
CA VAL A 272 4.36 -9.41 9.97
C VAL A 272 5.04 -8.04 9.93
N PHE A 273 5.67 -7.75 8.80
CA PHE A 273 6.19 -6.45 8.47
C PHE A 273 5.17 -5.66 7.66
N GLU A 274 4.29 -4.96 8.37
CA GLU A 274 3.28 -4.10 7.75
C GLU A 274 3.84 -2.76 7.26
N TYR A 275 3.12 -2.17 6.31
CA TYR A 275 3.41 -0.90 5.64
C TYR A 275 4.81 -0.83 5.01
N TYR A 276 5.06 -1.73 4.06
CA TYR A 276 6.40 -1.89 3.45
C TYR A 276 6.92 -0.60 2.78
N GLU A 277 6.03 0.29 2.32
CA GLU A 277 6.44 1.57 1.75
C GLU A 277 7.18 2.46 2.78
N CYS A 278 6.88 2.33 4.07
CA CYS A 278 7.46 3.13 5.15
C CYS A 278 8.66 2.44 5.82
N LEU A 279 9.82 2.48 5.16
CA LEU A 279 11.07 1.86 5.64
C LEU A 279 11.83 2.71 6.68
N ARG A 280 11.46 3.99 6.84
CA ARG A 280 12.09 4.90 7.79
C ARG A 280 11.66 4.56 9.22
N THR A 281 12.57 3.94 9.96
CA THR A 281 12.33 3.43 11.34
C THR A 281 11.80 4.48 12.30
N THR A 282 12.23 5.74 12.20
CA THR A 282 11.75 6.82 13.08
C THR A 282 10.29 7.22 12.86
N LEU A 283 9.68 6.81 11.75
CA LEU A 283 8.26 7.06 11.45
C LEU A 283 7.36 5.88 11.84
N ARG A 284 7.96 4.72 12.14
CA ARG A 284 7.24 3.51 12.52
C ARG A 284 7.06 3.51 14.03
N THR A 285 5.87 3.90 14.46
CA THR A 285 5.49 3.96 15.88
C THR A 285 4.94 2.62 16.40
N TRP A 286 4.79 1.63 15.52
CA TRP A 286 4.35 0.28 15.83
C TRP A 286 5.51 -0.72 15.75
N SER A 287 5.36 -1.85 16.43
CA SER A 287 6.28 -2.97 16.32
C SER A 287 5.71 -4.05 15.40
N PRO A 288 6.55 -4.74 14.60
CA PRO A 288 6.14 -5.98 13.95
C PRO A 288 5.60 -6.97 14.98
N ILE A 289 4.60 -7.74 14.56
CA ILE A 289 4.11 -8.88 15.32
C ILE A 289 4.87 -10.11 14.87
N THR A 290 5.29 -10.92 15.83
CA THR A 290 6.12 -12.09 15.59
C THR A 290 5.61 -13.27 16.40
N GLU A 291 5.31 -14.36 15.69
CA GLU A 291 5.05 -15.68 16.27
C GLU A 291 6.27 -16.57 16.07
N ALA A 292 6.53 -17.44 17.05
CA ALA A 292 7.66 -18.35 17.02
C ALA A 292 7.19 -19.81 17.12
N ILE A 293 7.68 -20.65 16.22
CA ILE A 293 7.50 -22.10 16.29
C ILE A 293 8.84 -22.80 16.48
N THR A 294 8.77 -23.99 17.09
CA THR A 294 9.96 -24.80 17.33
C THR A 294 10.19 -25.78 16.17
N VAL A 295 11.43 -25.84 15.69
CA VAL A 295 11.94 -26.90 14.80
C VAL A 295 12.93 -27.74 15.59
N SER A 296 12.68 -29.03 15.73
CA SER A 296 13.56 -29.92 16.49
C SER A 296 13.48 -31.37 16.02
N SER A 297 14.39 -32.20 16.54
CA SER A 297 14.34 -33.66 16.44
C SER A 297 13.35 -34.31 17.40
#